data_AF-A0A6L7VKR4-F1
#
_entry.id   AF-A0A6L7VKR4-F1
#
_cell.length_a   1.000
_cell.length_b   1.000
_cell.length_c   1.000
_cell.angle_alpha   90.00
_cell.angle_beta   90.00
_cell.angle_gamma   90.00
#
_symmetry.space_group_name_H-M   'P 1'
#
loop_
_entity.id
_entity.type
_entity.pdbx_description
1 polymer ?
#
loop_
_entity_poly.entity_id
_entity_poly.type
_entity_poly.pdbx_seq_one_letter_code
_entity_poly.pdbx_strand_id
1 'polypeptide(L)'
;MNGEDLLATLSKRHTARGYLSGHVHQAYDGQYERMKLMTTPSTCWQFKALTTQFAIDELPPGWRWLALQADGSIETKVSRLDAKA
;
A
#
# COMPACT_ATOMS: atom_id res chain seq x y z
N MET A 1 9.85 -4.92 -17.77
CA MET A 1 8.57 -5.22 -17.10
C MET A 1 8.14 -3.94 -16.41
N ASN A 2 7.09 -3.30 -16.91
CA ASN A 2 6.49 -2.13 -16.26
C ASN A 2 5.41 -2.58 -15.25
N GLY A 3 4.69 -1.64 -14.64
CA GLY A 3 3.63 -1.97 -13.69
C GLY A 3 2.48 -2.79 -14.29
N GLU A 4 2.13 -2.53 -15.55
CA GLU A 4 1.05 -3.24 -16.25
C GLU A 4 1.41 -4.71 -16.50
N ASP A 5 2.63 -4.98 -16.99
CA ASP A 5 3.13 -6.34 -17.22
C ASP A 5 3.13 -7.18 -15.93
N LEU A 6 3.50 -6.55 -14.81
CA LEU A 6 3.52 -7.19 -13.49
C LEU A 6 2.09 -7.57 -13.06
N LEU A 7 1.14 -6.63 -13.14
CA LEU A 7 -0.26 -6.88 -12.79
C LEU A 7 -0.90 -7.94 -13.69
N ALA A 8 -0.60 -7.92 -14.99
CA ALA A 8 -1.05 -8.94 -15.93
C ALA A 8 -0.47 -10.33 -15.62
N THR A 9 0.78 -10.39 -15.17
CA THR A 9 1.43 -11.65 -14.77
C THR A 9 0.85 -12.20 -13.48
N LEU A 10 0.60 -11.34 -12.48
CA LEU A 10 0.05 -11.73 -11.19
C LEU A 10 -1.42 -12.15 -11.29
N SER A 11 -2.24 -11.45 -12.08
CA SER A 11 -3.67 -11.77 -12.24
C SER A 11 -3.92 -13.15 -12.85
N LYS A 12 -3.04 -13.61 -13.76
CA LYS A 12 -3.06 -14.98 -14.31
C LYS A 12 -2.78 -16.05 -13.26
N ARG A 13 -2.09 -15.72 -12.17
CA ARG A 13 -1.81 -16.65 -11.07
C ARG A 13 -2.92 -16.59 -10.04
N HIS A 14 -3.73 -17.64 -9.98
CA HIS A 14 -4.84 -17.74 -9.03
C HIS A 14 -4.39 -17.81 -7.55
N THR A 15 -3.09 -17.92 -7.26
CA THR A 15 -2.53 -17.94 -5.90
C THR A 15 -2.16 -16.54 -5.39
N ALA A 16 -2.05 -15.53 -6.26
CA ALA A 16 -1.78 -14.17 -5.84
C ALA A 16 -3.07 -13.52 -5.29
N ARG A 17 -3.09 -13.24 -3.99
CA ARG A 17 -4.24 -12.66 -3.27
C ARG A 17 -4.08 -11.17 -2.97
N GLY A 18 -2.84 -10.68 -2.90
CA GLY A 18 -2.55 -9.26 -2.72
C GLY A 18 -1.21 -8.84 -3.31
N TYR A 19 -1.11 -7.56 -3.66
CA TYR A 19 0.12 -6.87 -4.03
C TYR A 19 0.27 -5.64 -3.12
N LEU A 20 1.41 -5.54 -2.43
CA LEU A 20 1.73 -4.44 -1.52
C LEU A 20 3.00 -3.75 -2.00
N SER A 21 2.97 -2.43 -2.12
CA SER A 21 4.17 -1.63 -2.43
C SER A 21 4.35 -0.43 -1.50
N GLY A 22 5.59 0.02 -1.37
CA GLY A 22 5.92 1.29 -0.71
C GLY A 22 6.04 2.42 -1.73
N HIS A 23 7.16 3.15 -1.68
CA HIS A 23 7.57 4.22 -2.58
C HIS A 23 6.74 5.51 -2.52
N VAL A 24 5.41 5.41 -2.60
CA VAL A 24 4.54 6.59 -2.65
C VAL A 24 4.35 7.24 -1.27
N HIS A 25 4.51 6.49 -0.18
CA HIS A 25 4.34 6.91 1.22
C HIS A 25 2.90 7.24 1.63
N GLN A 26 1.91 7.06 0.75
CA GLN A 26 0.50 7.08 1.13
C GLN A 26 0.00 5.66 1.40
N ALA A 27 -1.04 5.56 2.23
CA ALA A 27 -1.84 4.37 2.30
C ALA A 27 -2.85 4.35 1.15
N TYR A 28 -2.90 3.25 0.43
CA TYR A 28 -3.92 2.96 -0.57
C TYR A 28 -4.44 1.54 -0.33
N ASP A 29 -5.73 1.35 -0.54
CA ASP A 29 -6.40 0.06 -0.52
C ASP A 29 -7.35 0.03 -1.73
N GLY A 30 -7.08 -0.88 -2.66
CA GLY A 30 -7.84 -1.04 -3.88
C GLY A 30 -7.87 -2.50 -4.31
N GLN A 31 -8.43 -2.73 -5.49
CA GLN A 31 -8.62 -4.06 -6.03
C GLN A 31 -8.23 -4.08 -7.51
N TYR A 32 -7.52 -5.13 -7.91
CA TYR A 32 -7.27 -5.46 -9.31
C TYR A 32 -7.67 -6.91 -9.52
N GLU A 33 -8.78 -7.12 -10.23
CA GLU A 33 -9.41 -8.44 -10.36
C GLU A 33 -9.70 -9.05 -8.98
N ARG A 34 -9.11 -10.22 -8.68
CA ARG A 34 -9.19 -10.91 -7.38
C ARG A 34 -8.11 -10.51 -6.38
N MET A 35 -7.17 -9.65 -6.77
CA MET A 35 -6.01 -9.29 -5.97
C MET A 35 -6.20 -7.94 -5.30
N LYS A 36 -5.96 -7.89 -3.99
CA LYS A 36 -5.95 -6.63 -3.24
C LYS A 36 -4.70 -5.82 -3.57
N LEU A 37 -4.85 -4.59 -4.05
CA LEU A 37 -3.74 -3.66 -4.27
C LEU A 37 -3.60 -2.75 -3.07
N MET A 38 -2.41 -2.66 -2.50
CA MET A 38 -2.17 -1.88 -1.31
C MET A 38 -0.88 -1.06 -1.42
N THR A 39 -0.87 0.11 -0.81
CA THR A 39 0.37 0.83 -0.50
C THR A 39 0.51 1.11 0.99
N THR A 40 1.76 1.22 1.46
CA THR A 40 2.09 1.42 2.87
C THR A 40 2.71 2.79 3.10
N PRO A 41 2.29 3.50 4.17
CA PRO A 41 2.98 4.69 4.66
C PRO A 41 4.45 4.43 4.97
N SER A 42 5.27 5.48 4.94
CA SER A 42 6.65 5.37 5.42
C SER A 42 6.69 5.41 6.95
N THR A 43 7.69 4.77 7.54
CA THR A 43 8.00 4.87 8.98
C THR A 43 8.73 6.16 9.35
N CYS A 44 8.87 7.10 8.40
CA CYS A 44 9.49 8.40 8.59
C CYS A 44 8.64 9.48 7.88
N TRP A 45 9.23 10.26 6.97
CA TRP A 45 8.54 11.31 6.22
C TRP A 45 7.48 10.77 5.29
N GLN A 46 6.36 11.49 5.18
CA GLN A 46 5.32 11.22 4.21
C GLN A 46 5.46 12.18 3.02
N PHE A 47 5.10 11.74 1.83
CA PHE A 47 5.06 12.62 0.66
C PHE A 47 3.65 13.19 0.50
N LYS A 48 3.56 14.45 0.11
CA LYS A 48 2.28 15.13 -0.09
C LYS A 48 1.61 14.57 -1.35
N ALA A 49 0.37 14.11 -1.20
CA ALA A 49 -0.40 13.58 -2.32
C ALA A 49 -0.82 14.71 -3.29
N LEU A 50 -1.03 14.34 -4.57
CA LEU A 50 -1.59 15.22 -5.60
C LEU A 50 -0.75 16.48 -5.88
N THR A 51 0.58 16.39 -5.73
CA THR A 51 1.52 17.47 -6.07
C THR A 51 2.41 17.07 -7.23
N THR A 52 2.75 18.04 -8.08
CA THR A 52 3.69 17.82 -9.19
C THR A 52 5.13 18.09 -8.79
N GLN A 53 5.35 18.92 -7.76
CA GLN A 53 6.64 19.12 -7.11
C GLN A 53 6.75 18.27 -5.86
N PHE A 54 7.96 17.80 -5.57
CA PHE A 54 8.27 17.09 -4.34
C PHE A 54 7.93 17.96 -3.12
N ALA A 55 7.10 17.41 -2.23
CA ALA A 55 6.73 18.04 -0.97
C ALA A 55 6.54 16.98 0.12
N ILE A 56 6.88 17.35 1.35
CA ILE A 56 6.67 16.53 2.54
C ILE A 56 5.28 16.84 3.10
N ASP A 57 4.56 15.81 3.51
CA ASP A 57 3.26 15.91 4.18
C ASP A 57 3.46 16.04 5.71
N GLU A 58 2.48 16.63 6.39
CA GLU A 58 2.47 16.78 7.85
C GLU A 58 1.96 15.52 8.56
N LEU A 59 1.46 14.54 7.79
CA LEU A 59 1.04 13.26 8.33
C LEU A 59 2.17 12.57 9.13
N PRO A 60 1.89 12.04 10.34
CA PRO A 60 2.87 11.31 11.11
C PRO A 60 3.36 10.02 10.41
N PRO A 61 4.55 9.52 10.79
CA PRO A 61 5.01 8.19 10.42
C PRO A 61 3.95 7.12 10.63
N GLY A 62 3.91 6.12 9.75
CA GLY A 62 2.95 5.02 9.84
C GLY A 62 3.46 3.69 9.33
N TRP A 63 2.68 2.66 9.59
CA TRP A 63 2.92 1.29 9.15
C TRP A 63 1.58 0.60 8.86
N ARG A 64 1.65 -0.59 8.26
CA ARG A 64 0.48 -1.41 7.91
C ARG A 64 0.61 -2.78 8.56
N TRP A 65 -0.41 -3.17 9.33
CA TRP A 65 -0.62 -4.53 9.79
C TRP A 65 -1.28 -5.35 8.69
N LEU A 66 -0.84 -6.60 8.54
CA LEU A 66 -1.47 -7.59 7.68
C LEU A 66 -1.81 -8.83 8.51
N ALA A 67 -3.04 -9.31 8.40
CA ALA A 67 -3.44 -10.63 8.85
C ALA A 67 -3.81 -11.46 7.62
N LEU A 68 -3.08 -12.55 7.40
CA LEU A 68 -3.23 -13.43 6.25
C LEU A 68 -4.03 -14.66 6.71
N GLN A 69 -5.24 -14.80 6.20
CA GLN A 69 -6.14 -15.88 6.58
C GLN A 69 -5.94 -17.12 5.72
N ALA A 70 -6.35 -18.29 6.23
CA ALA A 70 -6.22 -19.57 5.52
C ALA A 70 -7.05 -19.64 4.23
N ASP A 71 -8.15 -18.89 4.15
CA ASP A 71 -8.98 -18.76 2.94
C ASP A 71 -8.36 -17.84 1.87
N GLY A 72 -7.23 -17.22 2.18
CA GLY A 72 -6.52 -16.27 1.32
C GLY A 72 -7.03 -14.84 1.40
N SER A 73 -7.98 -14.54 2.30
CA SER A 73 -8.35 -13.15 2.60
C SER A 73 -7.22 -12.42 3.32
N ILE A 74 -7.11 -11.12 3.07
CA ILE A 74 -6.09 -10.23 3.65
C ILE A 74 -6.79 -9.11 4.40
N GLU A 75 -6.82 -9.25 5.72
CA GLU A 75 -7.17 -8.18 6.63
C GLU A 75 -5.98 -7.26 6.82
N THR A 76 -6.25 -5.95 6.89
CA THR A 76 -5.18 -4.96 6.97
C THR A 76 -5.63 -3.73 7.74
N LYS A 77 -4.70 -3.12 8.46
CA LYS A 77 -4.93 -1.87 9.18
C LYS A 77 -3.71 -0.98 9.10
N VAL A 78 -3.90 0.29 8.75
CA VAL A 78 -2.86 1.31 8.85
C VAL A 78 -2.85 1.87 10.27
N SER A 79 -1.67 2.00 10.85
CA SER A 79 -1.44 2.66 12.13
C SER A 79 -0.42 3.78 11.93
N ARG A 80 -0.57 4.86 12.69
CA ARG A 80 0.35 6.01 12.67
C ARG A 80 0.77 6.31 14.10
N LEU A 81 1.95 6.91 14.23
CA LEU A 81 2.33 7.55 15.49
C LEU A 81 1.40 8.76 15.74
N ASP A 82 1.26 9.15 16.99
CA ASP A 82 0.57 10.38 17.34
C ASP A 82 1.28 11.57 16.69
N ALA A 83 0.50 12.58 16.30
CA ALA A 83 1.08 13.85 15.91
C ALA A 83 1.93 14.37 17.08
N LYS A 84 3.15 14.81 16.79
CA LYS A 84 3.96 15.49 17.80
C LYS A 84 3.14 16.72 18.28
N ALA A 85 3.04 16.86 19.60
CA ALA A 85 2.44 18.02 20.25
C ALA A 85 3.15 19.32 19.86
#